data_AF-A0A969J2C7-F1
#
_entry.id   AF-A0A969J2C7-F1
#
_cell.length_a   1.000
_cell.length_b   1.000
_cell.length_c   1.000
_cell.angle_alpha   90.00
_cell.angle_beta   90.00
_cell.angle_gamma   90.00
#
_symmetry.space_group_name_H-M   'P 1'
#
loop_
_entity.id
_entity.type
_entity.pdbx_description
1 polymer ?
#
loop_
_entity_poly.entity_id
_entity_poly.type
_entity_poly.pdbx_seq_one_letter_code
_entity_poly.pdbx_strand_id
1 'polypeptide(L)'
;MDDLQLYFESNTGRLIHKWTHYFEIYDRHFSRFRNTDVLIVEIGVYHGGSLQMWKNYFGSNAKIIGIDIDPRCKQLEEEGVEILIGNQEDRDFLATLRSRLPHIDILIDDGGHTMRQQIITFEELFPYISENGIYLCEDLHTSYWGEYGGGFRNPNSFIEYSKGLVDYLNAWYTQDPENFGATDFTRSVYSMHYYDSVLVIEKRPMSLPKVQMTGYPAFSNEEMVQSKQVQPPQLFQHDGYLTLAPLQSPVEELKSKYFELVDTHKLIQDHAQNLEATLKESQIQLQQTQVELERSKLLLQQKQSKIRQLRFQLKQIKTQLEESRDEILTMRTSKCWWLRTQWFKLKKILGFQKLVNR
;
A
#
# COMPACT_ATOMS: atom_id res chain seq x y z
N MET A 1 9.29 -10.37 -22.98
CA MET A 1 9.86 -10.31 -21.64
C MET A 1 10.59 -9.00 -21.57
N ASP A 2 10.15 -8.10 -20.70
CA ASP A 2 10.79 -6.80 -20.55
C ASP A 2 12.20 -6.95 -19.92
N ASP A 3 13.05 -5.96 -20.11
CA ASP A 3 14.44 -6.00 -19.62
C ASP A 3 14.53 -6.07 -18.08
N LEU A 4 13.60 -5.46 -17.35
CA LEU A 4 13.57 -5.47 -15.89
C LEU A 4 13.24 -6.86 -15.36
N GLN A 5 12.24 -7.52 -15.94
CA GLN A 5 11.87 -8.88 -15.61
C GLN A 5 13.02 -9.84 -15.91
N LEU A 6 13.69 -9.68 -17.06
CA LEU A 6 14.88 -10.47 -17.38
C LEU A 6 16.02 -10.26 -16.37
N TYR A 7 16.29 -9.01 -15.97
CA TYR A 7 17.26 -8.70 -14.92
C TYR A 7 16.88 -9.35 -13.59
N PHE A 8 15.61 -9.24 -13.18
CA PHE A 8 15.10 -9.80 -11.94
C PHE A 8 15.24 -11.32 -11.89
N GLU A 9 14.83 -12.02 -12.95
CA GLU A 9 14.87 -13.49 -13.01
C GLU A 9 16.29 -14.05 -13.11
N SER A 10 17.23 -13.27 -13.67
CA SER A 10 18.64 -13.63 -13.75
C SER A 10 19.48 -13.13 -12.57
N ASN A 11 18.87 -12.41 -11.61
CA ASN A 11 19.58 -11.77 -10.51
C ASN A 11 20.27 -12.79 -9.59
N THR A 12 21.58 -12.70 -9.49
CA THR A 12 22.40 -13.43 -8.51
C THR A 12 22.99 -12.52 -7.42
N GLY A 13 22.59 -11.25 -7.42
CA GLY A 13 23.11 -10.20 -6.53
C GLY A 13 22.29 -10.04 -5.25
N ARG A 14 22.08 -8.78 -4.85
CA ARG A 14 21.28 -8.44 -3.67
C ARG A 14 19.81 -8.85 -3.88
N LEU A 15 19.12 -9.17 -2.78
CA LEU A 15 17.72 -9.60 -2.84
C LEU A 15 16.84 -8.50 -3.44
N ILE A 16 15.99 -8.89 -4.39
CA ILE A 16 14.94 -8.07 -4.96
C ILE A 16 13.62 -8.76 -4.64
N HIS A 17 12.64 -8.01 -4.13
CA HIS A 17 11.30 -8.51 -3.86
C HIS A 17 10.31 -7.61 -4.58
N LYS A 18 9.60 -8.15 -5.58
CA LYS A 18 8.62 -7.43 -6.39
C LYS A 18 7.53 -8.39 -6.86
N TRP A 19 6.34 -7.87 -7.12
CA TRP A 19 5.31 -8.61 -7.84
C TRP A 19 5.64 -8.67 -9.33
N THR A 20 5.52 -9.84 -9.96
CA THR A 20 5.93 -10.02 -11.36
C THR A 20 5.19 -9.09 -12.32
N HIS A 21 3.93 -8.75 -12.05
CA HIS A 21 3.16 -7.86 -12.91
C HIS A 21 3.55 -6.37 -12.80
N TYR A 22 4.43 -5.99 -11.86
CA TYR A 22 4.92 -4.62 -11.76
C TYR A 22 5.93 -4.28 -12.86
N PHE A 23 6.65 -5.26 -13.42
CA PHE A 23 7.71 -5.01 -14.41
C PHE A 23 7.19 -4.34 -15.69
N GLU A 24 6.04 -4.77 -16.22
CA GLU A 24 5.40 -4.12 -17.37
C GLU A 24 5.02 -2.66 -17.05
N ILE A 25 4.56 -2.40 -15.83
CA ILE A 25 4.16 -1.06 -15.38
C ILE A 25 5.39 -0.15 -15.32
N TYR A 26 6.48 -0.61 -14.72
CA TYR A 26 7.74 0.13 -14.68
C TYR A 26 8.25 0.42 -16.09
N ASP A 27 8.35 -0.60 -16.96
CA ASP A 27 8.89 -0.42 -18.31
C ASP A 27 8.08 0.61 -19.10
N ARG A 28 6.75 0.49 -19.06
CA ARG A 28 5.81 1.41 -19.72
C ARG A 28 6.05 2.86 -19.33
N HIS A 29 6.21 3.15 -18.05
CA HIS A 29 6.28 4.52 -17.55
C HIS A 29 7.72 5.06 -17.48
N PHE A 30 8.71 4.19 -17.24
CA PHE A 30 10.09 4.59 -17.00
C PHE A 30 11.01 4.49 -18.22
N SER A 31 10.61 3.80 -19.29
CA SER A 31 11.44 3.61 -20.50
C SER A 31 11.99 4.89 -21.11
N ARG A 32 11.25 6.02 -21.02
CA ARG A 32 11.70 7.33 -21.53
C ARG A 32 12.90 7.94 -20.80
N PHE A 33 13.24 7.44 -19.61
CA PHE A 33 14.36 7.92 -18.79
C PHE A 33 15.62 7.06 -18.94
N ARG A 34 15.59 6.04 -19.80
CA ARG A 34 16.75 5.19 -20.02
C ARG A 34 17.87 5.95 -20.72
N ASN A 35 19.09 5.76 -20.24
CA ASN A 35 20.31 6.42 -20.70
C ASN A 35 20.29 7.95 -20.59
N THR A 36 19.49 8.50 -19.67
CA THR A 36 19.51 9.93 -19.31
C THR A 36 20.22 10.12 -17.96
N ASP A 37 20.35 11.37 -17.52
CA ASP A 37 20.83 11.77 -16.19
C ASP A 37 19.72 11.73 -15.12
N VAL A 38 18.76 10.80 -15.27
CA VAL A 38 17.57 10.71 -14.42
C VAL A 38 17.94 10.62 -12.94
N LEU A 39 17.28 11.45 -12.12
CA LEU A 39 17.35 11.37 -10.67
C LEU A 39 16.13 10.61 -10.13
N ILE A 40 16.37 9.38 -9.71
CA ILE A 40 15.36 8.52 -9.10
C ILE A 40 15.52 8.47 -7.58
N VAL A 41 14.40 8.63 -6.89
CA VAL A 41 14.28 8.45 -5.44
C VAL A 41 13.35 7.28 -5.17
N GLU A 42 13.83 6.27 -4.45
CA GLU A 42 13.04 5.14 -3.98
C GLU A 42 12.99 5.15 -2.45
N ILE A 43 11.79 5.20 -1.89
CA ILE A 43 11.57 4.97 -0.46
C ILE A 43 11.31 3.49 -0.27
N GLY A 44 12.06 2.88 0.66
CA GLY A 44 12.16 1.43 0.81
C GLY A 44 13.42 0.91 0.11
N VAL A 45 14.46 0.57 0.88
CA VAL A 45 15.70 0.00 0.31
C VAL A 45 15.77 -1.49 0.61
N TYR A 46 15.44 -1.90 1.83
CA TYR A 46 15.55 -3.26 2.32
C TYR A 46 16.96 -3.85 2.06
N HIS A 47 17.09 -4.79 1.12
CA HIS A 47 18.39 -5.38 0.75
C HIS A 47 19.07 -4.67 -0.44
N GLY A 48 18.47 -3.63 -1.00
CA GLY A 48 19.07 -2.75 -2.02
C GLY A 48 19.21 -3.36 -3.41
N GLY A 49 18.52 -4.47 -3.69
CA GLY A 49 18.55 -5.09 -5.01
C GLY A 49 17.79 -4.28 -6.07
N SER A 50 16.67 -3.63 -5.71
CA SER A 50 15.92 -2.75 -6.62
C SER A 50 16.78 -1.58 -7.08
N LEU A 51 17.56 -0.97 -6.18
CA LEU A 51 18.51 0.10 -6.53
C LEU A 51 19.53 -0.35 -7.60
N GLN A 52 20.04 -1.58 -7.52
CA GLN A 52 20.95 -2.13 -8.54
C GLN A 52 20.22 -2.40 -9.87
N MET A 53 18.97 -2.85 -9.80
CA MET A 53 18.10 -3.01 -10.97
C MET A 53 17.86 -1.67 -11.68
N TRP A 54 17.54 -0.61 -10.94
CA TRP A 54 17.37 0.74 -11.51
C TRP A 54 18.66 1.26 -12.14
N LYS A 55 19.81 1.04 -11.49
CA LYS A 55 21.13 1.40 -12.04
C LYS A 55 21.39 0.70 -13.37
N ASN A 56 21.05 -0.57 -13.48
CA ASN A 56 21.17 -1.32 -14.72
C ASN A 56 20.21 -0.80 -15.80
N TYR A 57 18.94 -0.57 -15.44
CA TYR A 57 17.88 -0.22 -16.35
C TYR A 57 18.03 1.19 -16.95
N PHE A 58 18.37 2.18 -16.11
CA PHE A 58 18.51 3.58 -16.52
C PHE A 58 19.91 3.92 -17.06
N GLY A 59 20.93 3.10 -16.78
CA GLY A 59 22.28 3.30 -17.27
C GLY A 59 23.17 4.16 -16.36
N SER A 60 24.42 4.34 -16.75
CA SER A 60 25.50 4.83 -15.87
C SER A 60 25.39 6.30 -15.43
N ASN A 61 24.59 7.11 -16.15
CA ASN A 61 24.41 8.52 -15.82
C ASN A 61 23.27 8.76 -14.82
N ALA A 62 22.46 7.73 -14.54
CA ALA A 62 21.37 7.82 -13.59
C ALA A 62 21.93 8.02 -12.17
N LYS A 63 21.24 8.87 -11.40
CA LYS A 63 21.52 9.05 -9.98
C LYS A 63 20.40 8.41 -9.17
N ILE A 64 20.75 7.43 -8.35
CA ILE A 64 19.79 6.68 -7.55
C ILE A 64 19.94 7.06 -6.09
N ILE A 65 18.82 7.39 -5.46
CA ILE A 65 18.75 7.71 -4.04
C ILE A 65 17.74 6.77 -3.38
N GLY A 66 18.24 5.90 -2.51
CA GLY A 66 17.42 5.06 -1.63
C GLY A 66 17.15 5.75 -0.31
N ILE A 67 15.95 5.58 0.25
CA ILE A 67 15.58 6.08 1.58
C ILE A 67 15.07 4.90 2.40
N ASP A 68 15.63 4.71 3.59
CA ASP A 68 15.18 3.66 4.50
C ASP A 68 15.29 4.10 5.96
N ILE A 69 14.41 3.58 6.81
CA ILE A 69 14.47 3.82 8.24
C ILE A 69 15.57 2.99 8.92
N ASP A 70 15.96 1.86 8.31
CA ASP A 70 16.97 0.97 8.86
C ASP A 70 18.39 1.50 8.58
N PRO A 71 19.16 1.88 9.62
CA PRO A 71 20.51 2.40 9.42
C PRO A 71 21.48 1.41 8.78
N ARG A 72 21.17 0.10 8.79
CA ARG A 72 21.99 -0.92 8.10
C ARG A 72 21.99 -0.73 6.59
N CYS A 73 20.91 -0.18 6.01
CA CYS A 73 20.82 0.08 4.58
C CYS A 73 21.93 1.02 4.11
N LYS A 74 22.48 1.88 4.96
CA LYS A 74 23.61 2.76 4.62
C LYS A 74 24.84 1.99 4.13
N GLN A 75 25.02 0.74 4.55
CA GLN A 75 26.12 -0.13 4.09
C GLN A 75 25.97 -0.60 2.64
N LEU A 76 24.80 -0.38 2.04
CA LEU A 76 24.48 -0.80 0.67
C LEU A 76 24.81 0.27 -0.37
N GLU A 77 25.32 1.44 0.04
CA GLU A 77 25.79 2.48 -0.88
C GLU A 77 26.88 1.94 -1.82
N GLU A 78 26.85 2.43 -3.06
CA GLU A 78 27.84 2.12 -4.08
C GLU A 78 27.92 3.27 -5.08
N GLU A 79 28.85 3.22 -6.02
CA GLU A 79 28.97 4.25 -7.06
C GLU A 79 27.63 4.41 -7.82
N GLY A 80 27.10 5.63 -7.89
CA GLY A 80 25.79 5.92 -8.51
C GLY A 80 24.56 5.65 -7.64
N VAL A 81 24.73 5.07 -6.44
CA VAL A 81 23.65 4.79 -5.48
C VAL A 81 23.96 5.42 -4.12
N GLU A 82 23.20 6.43 -3.77
CA GLU A 82 23.24 7.09 -2.46
C GLU A 82 22.09 6.58 -1.58
N ILE A 83 22.32 6.43 -0.27
CA ILE A 83 21.29 5.99 0.68
C ILE A 83 21.17 6.99 1.82
N LEU A 84 19.95 7.44 2.07
CA LEU A 84 19.61 8.34 3.16
C LEU A 84 18.82 7.59 4.23
N ILE A 85 19.23 7.74 5.48
CA ILE A 85 18.54 7.11 6.60
C ILE A 85 17.52 8.09 7.16
N GLY A 86 16.25 7.70 7.12
CA GLY A 86 15.14 8.54 7.57
C GLY A 86 13.79 7.83 7.51
N ASN A 87 12.82 8.43 8.19
CA ASN A 87 11.45 7.92 8.24
C ASN A 87 10.59 8.68 7.23
N GLN A 88 9.90 7.98 6.34
CA GLN A 88 8.99 8.62 5.36
C GLN A 88 7.77 9.29 6.01
N GLU A 89 7.47 8.99 7.28
CA GLU A 89 6.44 9.72 8.03
C GLU A 89 6.92 11.01 8.70
N ASP A 90 8.23 11.25 8.69
CA ASP A 90 8.85 12.42 9.31
C ASP A 90 8.92 13.57 8.30
N ARG A 91 7.99 14.54 8.45
CA ARG A 91 7.91 15.71 7.56
C ARG A 91 9.15 16.60 7.63
N ASP A 92 9.87 16.64 8.75
CA ASP A 92 11.10 17.45 8.87
C ASP A 92 12.25 16.79 8.11
N PHE A 93 12.34 15.46 8.17
CA PHE A 93 13.26 14.69 7.34
C PHE A 93 12.94 14.89 5.84
N LEU A 94 11.68 14.77 5.43
CA LEU A 94 11.27 15.00 4.05
C LEU A 94 11.52 16.44 3.61
N ALA A 95 11.33 17.43 4.47
CA ALA A 95 11.69 18.82 4.19
C ALA A 95 13.20 18.99 3.95
N THR A 96 14.03 18.28 4.72
CA THR A 96 15.49 18.27 4.55
C THR A 96 15.90 17.57 3.25
N LEU A 97 15.21 16.49 2.88
CA LEU A 97 15.43 15.81 1.59
C LEU A 97 15.20 16.78 0.42
N ARG A 98 14.09 17.51 0.44
CA ARG A 98 13.73 18.47 -0.62
C ARG A 98 14.73 19.58 -0.79
N SER A 99 15.27 20.12 0.30
CA SER A 99 16.26 21.20 0.22
C SER A 99 17.62 20.70 -0.30
N ARG A 100 17.88 19.40 -0.20
CA ARG A 100 19.12 18.76 -0.64
C ARG A 100 19.11 18.39 -2.13
N LEU A 101 17.96 18.00 -2.67
CA LEU A 101 17.84 17.51 -4.04
C LEU A 101 17.44 18.64 -5.00
N PRO A 102 18.09 18.75 -6.18
CA PRO A 102 17.76 19.81 -7.13
C PRO A 102 16.39 19.63 -7.78
N HIS A 103 15.97 18.38 -7.99
CA HIS A 103 14.69 17.95 -8.52
C HIS A 103 14.50 16.45 -8.21
N ILE A 104 13.37 15.86 -8.59
CA ILE A 104 13.14 14.40 -8.56
C ILE A 104 12.42 14.04 -9.86
N ASP A 105 13.02 13.22 -10.71
CA ASP A 105 12.39 12.81 -11.97
C ASP A 105 11.47 11.61 -11.78
N ILE A 106 11.86 10.69 -10.92
CA ILE A 106 11.04 9.52 -10.56
C ILE A 106 11.05 9.40 -9.04
N LEU A 107 9.86 9.38 -8.44
CA LEU A 107 9.66 9.04 -7.03
C LEU A 107 8.90 7.71 -6.94
N ILE A 108 9.50 6.72 -6.30
CA ILE A 108 8.88 5.44 -5.96
C ILE A 108 8.65 5.39 -4.45
N ASP A 109 7.40 5.16 -4.03
CA ASP A 109 7.04 4.82 -2.65
C ASP A 109 6.79 3.31 -2.53
N ASP A 110 7.82 2.60 -2.06
CA ASP A 110 7.85 1.16 -1.77
C ASP A 110 8.32 0.93 -0.32
N GLY A 111 7.89 1.82 0.58
CA GLY A 111 8.41 1.89 1.95
C GLY A 111 7.68 0.99 2.94
N GLY A 112 7.11 1.59 3.99
CA GLY A 112 6.41 0.82 5.04
C GLY A 112 4.93 0.54 4.76
N HIS A 113 4.37 1.11 3.70
CA HIS A 113 3.01 0.89 3.18
C HIS A 113 1.85 1.16 4.15
N THR A 114 2.07 1.83 5.30
CA THR A 114 0.94 2.33 6.08
C THR A 114 0.26 3.47 5.34
N MET A 115 -1.04 3.64 5.56
CA MET A 115 -1.80 4.67 4.83
C MET A 115 -1.26 6.07 5.13
N ARG A 116 -0.85 6.29 6.38
CA ARG A 116 -0.22 7.53 6.81
C ARG A 116 1.13 7.77 6.13
N GLN A 117 1.96 6.73 5.98
CA GLN A 117 3.23 6.80 5.24
C GLN A 117 3.05 7.23 3.79
N GLN A 118 2.16 6.54 3.06
CA GLN A 118 1.94 6.82 1.64
C GLN A 118 1.33 8.22 1.42
N ILE A 119 0.37 8.62 2.26
CA ILE A 119 -0.23 9.97 2.19
C ILE A 119 0.82 11.05 2.47
N ILE A 120 1.60 10.94 3.55
CA ILE A 120 2.62 11.94 3.91
C ILE A 120 3.69 12.05 2.82
N THR A 121 4.16 10.91 2.31
CA THR A 121 5.15 10.86 1.24
C THR A 121 4.67 11.63 0.01
N PHE A 122 3.44 11.33 -0.43
CA PHE A 122 2.82 12.01 -1.56
C PHE A 122 2.71 13.53 -1.30
N GLU A 123 2.13 13.93 -0.17
CA GLU A 123 1.92 15.35 0.15
C GLU A 123 3.23 16.15 0.20
N GLU A 124 4.29 15.59 0.78
CA GLU A 124 5.55 16.30 0.95
C GLU A 124 6.40 16.32 -0.31
N LEU A 125 6.46 15.22 -1.06
CA LEU A 125 7.43 15.06 -2.14
C LEU A 125 6.84 15.23 -3.54
N PHE A 126 5.56 14.92 -3.76
CA PHE A 126 4.93 15.06 -5.08
C PHE A 126 5.05 16.46 -5.69
N PRO A 127 4.89 17.56 -4.91
CA PRO A 127 5.06 18.91 -5.46
C PRO A 127 6.46 19.18 -6.04
N TYR A 128 7.48 18.43 -5.58
CA TYR A 128 8.90 18.63 -5.93
C TYR A 128 9.38 17.70 -7.04
N ILE A 129 8.52 16.79 -7.52
CA ILE A 129 8.79 16.01 -8.73
C ILE A 129 8.83 16.96 -9.94
N SER A 130 9.80 16.75 -10.83
CA SER A 130 10.01 17.48 -12.08
C SER A 130 8.73 17.62 -12.91
N GLU A 131 8.66 18.66 -13.75
CA GLU A 131 7.49 18.95 -14.59
C GLU A 131 7.06 17.80 -15.49
N ASN A 132 8.00 16.92 -15.89
CA ASN A 132 7.71 15.69 -16.65
C ASN A 132 8.13 14.43 -15.87
N GLY A 133 8.13 14.52 -14.55
CA GLY A 133 8.49 13.40 -13.68
C GLY A 133 7.32 12.45 -13.41
N ILE A 134 7.60 11.41 -12.65
CA ILE A 134 6.65 10.35 -12.32
C ILE A 134 6.65 10.08 -10.82
N TYR A 135 5.45 9.98 -10.26
CA TYR A 135 5.21 9.37 -8.96
C TYR A 135 4.67 7.96 -9.16
N LEU A 136 5.21 6.98 -8.44
CA LEU A 136 4.73 5.61 -8.41
C LEU A 136 4.61 5.16 -6.95
N CYS A 137 3.43 4.67 -6.58
CA CYS A 137 3.19 4.10 -5.26
C CYS A 137 2.90 2.60 -5.39
N GLU A 138 3.68 1.77 -4.71
CA GLU A 138 3.55 0.32 -4.70
C GLU A 138 2.63 -0.16 -3.58
N ASP A 139 2.21 -1.43 -3.69
CA ASP A 139 1.53 -2.18 -2.64
C ASP A 139 0.26 -1.51 -2.12
N LEU A 140 -0.52 -0.91 -3.02
CA LEU A 140 -1.82 -0.31 -2.67
C LEU A 140 -2.82 -1.29 -2.06
N HIS A 141 -2.63 -2.60 -2.23
CA HIS A 141 -3.47 -3.61 -1.60
C HIS A 141 -3.47 -3.49 -0.05
N THR A 142 -2.43 -2.92 0.57
CA THR A 142 -2.41 -2.63 2.01
C THR A 142 -3.48 -1.61 2.42
N SER A 143 -4.02 -0.83 1.47
CA SER A 143 -5.20 0.02 1.67
C SER A 143 -6.45 -0.74 2.11
N TYR A 144 -6.46 -2.06 1.94
CA TYR A 144 -7.57 -2.92 2.38
C TYR A 144 -7.26 -3.67 3.69
N TRP A 145 -6.07 -3.51 4.27
CA TRP A 145 -5.60 -4.25 5.43
C TRP A 145 -5.63 -3.39 6.69
N GLY A 146 -6.31 -3.88 7.74
CA GLY A 146 -6.51 -3.11 8.97
C GLY A 146 -5.21 -2.77 9.70
N GLU A 147 -4.22 -3.67 9.67
CA GLU A 147 -2.92 -3.48 10.32
C GLU A 147 -2.06 -2.36 9.70
N TYR A 148 -2.34 -1.96 8.46
CA TYR A 148 -1.69 -0.83 7.79
C TYR A 148 -2.51 0.47 7.88
N GLY A 149 -3.63 0.46 8.62
CA GLY A 149 -4.58 1.58 8.71
C GLY A 149 -5.61 1.62 7.58
N GLY A 150 -5.67 0.57 6.77
CA GLY A 150 -6.60 0.42 5.65
C GLY A 150 -7.99 -0.09 6.04
N GLY A 151 -8.74 -0.50 5.02
CA GLY A 151 -10.09 -1.08 5.11
C GLY A 151 -10.91 -0.74 3.87
N PHE A 152 -11.80 -1.62 3.44
CA PHE A 152 -12.66 -1.36 2.29
C PHE A 152 -13.46 -0.07 2.49
N ARG A 153 -13.28 0.90 1.57
CA ARG A 153 -13.85 2.26 1.63
C ARG A 153 -13.50 3.04 2.90
N ASN A 154 -12.39 2.71 3.56
CA ASN A 154 -11.90 3.50 4.68
C ASN A 154 -11.40 4.86 4.14
N PRO A 155 -11.99 6.00 4.56
CA PRO A 155 -11.61 7.32 4.07
C PRO A 155 -10.18 7.72 4.43
N ASN A 156 -9.56 7.02 5.40
CA ASN A 156 -8.16 7.24 5.77
C ASN A 156 -7.19 6.35 4.97
N SER A 157 -7.69 5.52 4.04
CA SER A 157 -6.83 4.70 3.18
C SER A 157 -6.25 5.53 2.03
N PHE A 158 -5.06 5.15 1.56
CA PHE A 158 -4.41 5.80 0.43
C PHE A 158 -5.22 5.63 -0.87
N ILE A 159 -5.93 4.51 -1.04
CA ILE A 159 -6.87 4.34 -2.17
C ILE A 159 -7.99 5.39 -2.14
N GLU A 160 -8.66 5.61 -1.01
CA GLU A 160 -9.73 6.62 -0.96
C GLU A 160 -9.17 8.05 -1.06
N TYR A 161 -8.01 8.31 -0.43
CA TYR A 161 -7.29 9.58 -0.59
C TYR A 161 -6.97 9.87 -2.07
N SER A 162 -6.34 8.92 -2.76
CA SER A 162 -5.91 9.10 -4.15
C SER A 162 -7.07 9.18 -5.13
N LYS A 163 -8.20 8.52 -4.86
CA LYS A 163 -9.44 8.71 -5.66
C LYS A 163 -9.90 10.17 -5.65
N GLY A 164 -9.77 10.88 -4.53
CA GLY A 164 -10.09 12.30 -4.44
C GLY A 164 -9.22 13.17 -5.37
N LEU A 165 -8.04 12.70 -5.78
CA LEU A 165 -7.19 13.42 -6.74
C LEU A 165 -7.78 13.43 -8.15
N VAL A 166 -8.68 12.50 -8.48
CA VAL A 166 -9.40 12.47 -9.78
C VAL A 166 -10.26 13.73 -9.95
N ASP A 167 -10.82 14.25 -8.86
CA ASP A 167 -11.55 15.52 -8.92
C ASP A 167 -10.57 16.65 -9.29
N TYR A 168 -9.43 16.76 -8.62
CA TYR A 168 -8.42 17.78 -8.95
C TYR A 168 -7.83 17.64 -10.37
N LEU A 169 -7.77 16.44 -10.93
CA LEU A 169 -7.40 16.22 -12.34
C LEU A 169 -8.41 16.88 -13.30
N ASN A 170 -9.69 16.94 -12.91
CA ASN A 170 -10.80 17.45 -13.73
C ASN A 170 -11.31 18.83 -13.29
N ALA A 171 -10.64 19.49 -12.34
CA ALA A 171 -11.14 20.69 -11.67
C ALA A 171 -11.42 21.88 -12.62
N TRP A 172 -10.85 21.91 -13.82
CA TRP A 172 -11.17 22.94 -14.83
C TRP A 172 -12.61 22.90 -15.36
N TYR A 173 -13.33 21.79 -15.17
CA TYR A 173 -14.70 21.62 -15.63
C TYR A 173 -15.75 21.94 -14.56
N THR A 174 -15.32 22.33 -13.37
CA THR A 174 -16.21 22.76 -12.29
C THR A 174 -17.09 23.96 -12.71
N GLN A 175 -18.34 23.97 -12.24
CA GLN A 175 -19.20 25.16 -12.30
C GLN A 175 -19.19 25.94 -10.98
N ASP A 176 -18.46 25.45 -9.98
CA ASP A 176 -18.33 26.02 -8.64
C ASP A 176 -16.84 26.16 -8.26
N PRO A 177 -16.12 27.10 -8.89
CA PRO A 177 -14.68 27.28 -8.68
C PRO A 177 -14.35 27.84 -7.28
N GLU A 178 -15.33 28.36 -6.54
CA GLU A 178 -15.12 28.88 -5.18
C GLU A 178 -14.90 27.73 -4.19
N ASN A 179 -15.65 26.64 -4.33
CA ASN A 179 -15.52 25.47 -3.46
C ASN A 179 -14.57 24.40 -4.03
N PHE A 180 -14.47 24.30 -5.36
CA PHE A 180 -13.71 23.27 -6.05
C PHE A 180 -13.12 23.84 -7.33
N GLY A 181 -11.91 24.42 -7.24
CA GLY A 181 -11.21 25.07 -8.34
C GLY A 181 -9.88 24.41 -8.71
N ALA A 182 -9.27 24.86 -9.81
CA ALA A 182 -8.00 24.34 -10.29
C ALA A 182 -6.85 24.60 -9.31
N THR A 183 -6.15 23.54 -8.92
CA THR A 183 -5.02 23.58 -7.99
C THR A 183 -3.68 23.41 -8.72
N ASP A 184 -2.57 23.40 -7.98
CA ASP A 184 -1.27 23.06 -8.55
C ASP A 184 -1.25 21.62 -9.07
N PHE A 185 -2.03 20.72 -8.46
CA PHE A 185 -2.24 19.37 -9.00
C PHE A 185 -2.88 19.43 -10.39
N THR A 186 -3.97 20.17 -10.56
CA THR A 186 -4.63 20.38 -11.88
C THR A 186 -3.68 20.93 -12.93
N ARG A 187 -2.76 21.82 -12.52
CA ARG A 187 -1.79 22.47 -13.43
C ARG A 187 -0.55 21.62 -13.73
N SER A 188 -0.32 20.53 -12.99
CA SER A 188 0.93 19.75 -13.09
C SER A 188 0.74 18.26 -13.38
N VAL A 189 -0.49 17.74 -13.39
CA VAL A 189 -0.76 16.32 -13.61
C VAL A 189 -1.39 16.06 -14.98
N TYR A 190 -0.74 15.20 -15.75
CA TYR A 190 -1.23 14.77 -17.05
C TYR A 190 -2.23 13.62 -16.93
N SER A 191 -1.90 12.60 -16.14
CA SER A 191 -2.69 11.39 -16.01
C SER A 191 -2.42 10.67 -14.70
N MET A 192 -3.40 9.83 -14.32
CA MET A 192 -3.30 8.88 -13.22
C MET A 192 -3.63 7.49 -13.77
N HIS A 193 -2.82 6.50 -13.43
CA HIS A 193 -2.96 5.12 -13.88
C HIS A 193 -3.05 4.20 -12.66
N TYR A 194 -4.20 3.56 -12.49
CA TYR A 194 -4.38 2.51 -11.50
C TYR A 194 -4.18 1.15 -12.16
N TYR A 195 -3.26 0.39 -11.61
CA TYR A 195 -3.04 -1.02 -11.92
C TYR A 195 -3.35 -1.85 -10.67
N ASP A 196 -3.31 -3.18 -10.79
CA ASP A 196 -3.41 -4.05 -9.62
C ASP A 196 -2.27 -3.72 -8.65
N SER A 197 -2.66 -3.13 -7.52
CA SER A 197 -1.78 -2.73 -6.42
C SER A 197 -0.73 -1.63 -6.73
N VAL A 198 -0.87 -0.86 -7.81
CA VAL A 198 0.05 0.25 -8.14
C VAL A 198 -0.73 1.48 -8.60
N LEU A 199 -0.30 2.67 -8.17
CA LEU A 199 -0.73 3.95 -8.74
C LEU A 199 0.48 4.65 -9.35
N VAL A 200 0.35 5.04 -10.62
CA VAL A 200 1.30 5.90 -11.31
C VAL A 200 0.64 7.24 -11.61
N ILE A 201 1.31 8.35 -11.28
CA ILE A 201 0.88 9.71 -11.63
C ILE A 201 1.96 10.33 -12.51
N GLU A 202 1.60 10.68 -13.74
CA GLU A 202 2.50 11.36 -14.67
C GLU A 202 2.33 12.88 -14.55
N LYS A 203 3.43 13.59 -14.32
CA LYS A 203 3.43 15.05 -14.36
C LYS A 203 3.66 15.57 -15.78
N ARG A 204 3.03 16.70 -16.06
CA ARG A 204 3.26 17.56 -17.23
C ARG A 204 2.72 18.95 -16.90
N PRO A 205 3.33 20.04 -17.40
CA PRO A 205 2.68 21.35 -17.35
C PRO A 205 1.37 21.30 -18.12
N MET A 206 0.27 21.55 -17.43
CA MET A 206 -1.08 21.53 -17.99
C MET A 206 -1.65 22.94 -18.06
N SER A 207 -2.41 23.22 -19.11
CA SER A 207 -3.15 24.46 -19.30
C SER A 207 -4.64 24.18 -19.42
N LEU A 208 -5.47 25.19 -19.15
CA LEU A 208 -6.93 25.12 -19.32
C LEU A 208 -7.30 24.45 -20.67
N PRO A 209 -8.13 23.37 -20.66
CA PRO A 209 -8.49 22.65 -21.87
C PRO A 209 -9.24 23.57 -22.84
N LYS A 210 -8.94 23.45 -24.12
CA LYS A 210 -9.59 24.23 -25.17
C LYS A 210 -10.52 23.31 -25.96
N VAL A 211 -11.77 23.70 -26.09
CA VAL A 211 -12.71 23.07 -27.00
C VAL A 211 -12.49 23.60 -28.41
N GLN A 212 -12.37 22.71 -29.39
CA GLN A 212 -12.29 23.07 -30.81
C GLN A 212 -13.12 22.07 -31.61
N MET A 213 -13.90 22.57 -32.58
CA MET A 213 -14.67 21.76 -33.51
C MET A 213 -14.12 21.97 -34.92
N THR A 214 -13.97 20.90 -35.69
CA THR A 214 -13.53 20.93 -37.10
C THR A 214 -14.37 19.94 -37.92
N GLY A 215 -14.50 20.17 -39.23
CA GLY A 215 -15.34 19.38 -40.13
C GLY A 215 -16.69 20.03 -40.44
N TYR A 216 -17.57 19.28 -41.11
CA TYR A 216 -18.93 19.72 -41.42
C TYR A 216 -19.95 18.90 -40.60
N PRO A 217 -21.04 19.52 -40.11
CA PRO A 217 -22.09 18.78 -39.40
C PRO A 217 -22.77 17.79 -40.36
N ALA A 218 -22.82 16.52 -39.97
CA ALA A 218 -23.44 15.45 -40.76
C ALA A 218 -24.98 15.40 -40.64
N PHE A 219 -25.53 16.10 -39.64
CA PHE A 219 -26.97 16.17 -39.35
C PHE A 219 -27.36 17.64 -39.10
N SER A 220 -28.60 18.04 -39.43
CA SER A 220 -29.09 19.36 -39.08
C SER A 220 -29.27 19.46 -37.55
N ASN A 221 -28.88 20.58 -36.96
CA ASN A 221 -29.03 20.81 -35.52
C ASN A 221 -30.49 21.09 -35.09
N GLU A 222 -31.47 20.90 -35.98
CA GLU A 222 -32.87 21.31 -35.76
C GLU A 222 -33.52 20.53 -34.62
N GLU A 223 -33.19 19.24 -34.43
CA GLU A 223 -33.69 18.43 -33.32
C GLU A 223 -33.05 18.81 -31.97
N MET A 224 -31.80 19.29 -31.96
CA MET A 224 -31.11 19.72 -30.73
C MET A 224 -31.57 21.09 -30.20
N VAL A 225 -32.12 21.95 -31.07
CA VAL A 225 -32.68 23.26 -30.66
C VAL A 225 -33.97 23.06 -29.85
N GLN A 226 -34.77 22.04 -30.18
CA GLN A 226 -36.01 21.76 -29.46
C GLN A 226 -35.78 21.23 -28.04
N SER A 227 -34.72 20.45 -27.80
CA SER A 227 -34.45 19.88 -26.47
C SER A 227 -33.74 20.85 -25.51
N LYS A 228 -33.26 22.01 -25.99
CA LYS A 228 -32.61 23.05 -25.16
C LYS A 228 -33.44 24.33 -24.98
N GLN A 229 -34.55 24.47 -25.70
CA GLN A 229 -35.50 25.57 -25.48
C GLN A 229 -36.51 25.21 -24.38
N VAL A 230 -36.18 25.50 -23.13
CA VAL A 230 -37.23 25.75 -22.13
C VAL A 230 -37.83 27.11 -22.48
N GLN A 231 -38.98 27.14 -23.16
CA GLN A 231 -39.72 28.38 -23.37
C GLN A 231 -40.27 28.87 -22.02
N PRO A 232 -40.13 30.16 -21.66
CA PRO A 232 -40.93 30.72 -20.59
C PRO A 232 -42.42 30.63 -20.99
N PRO A 233 -43.34 30.35 -20.04
CA PRO A 233 -44.75 30.15 -20.37
C PRO A 233 -45.31 31.39 -21.06
N GLN A 234 -45.90 31.19 -22.25
CA GLN A 234 -46.56 32.25 -23.00
C GLN A 234 -47.92 32.58 -22.36
N LEU A 235 -48.13 33.85 -22.02
CA LEU A 235 -49.43 34.40 -21.69
C LEU A 235 -50.18 34.70 -22.99
N PHE A 236 -51.29 34.00 -23.23
CA PHE A 236 -52.21 34.32 -24.32
C PHE A 236 -53.33 35.23 -23.82
N GLN A 237 -53.57 36.33 -24.55
CA GLN A 237 -54.75 37.17 -24.39
C GLN A 237 -55.74 36.81 -25.49
N HIS A 238 -56.94 36.37 -25.14
CA HIS A 238 -58.09 36.44 -26.04
C HIS A 238 -59.35 36.87 -25.28
N ASP A 239 -59.97 37.92 -25.81
CA ASP A 239 -61.38 38.30 -25.67
C ASP A 239 -61.92 38.43 -24.24
N GLY A 240 -61.40 39.41 -23.50
CA GLY A 240 -62.17 40.20 -22.52
C GLY A 240 -62.72 39.50 -21.28
N TYR A 241 -62.61 38.18 -21.14
CA TYR A 241 -62.99 37.43 -19.95
C TYR A 241 -61.97 36.31 -19.67
N LEU A 242 -61.40 36.32 -18.46
CA LEU A 242 -60.57 35.24 -17.94
C LEU A 242 -61.42 33.98 -17.75
N THR A 243 -61.26 32.98 -18.62
CA THR A 243 -61.66 31.60 -18.34
C THR A 243 -60.41 30.74 -18.25
N LEU A 244 -60.22 30.08 -17.10
CA LEU A 244 -59.15 29.12 -16.92
C LEU A 244 -59.43 27.92 -17.84
N ALA A 245 -58.48 27.63 -18.75
CA ALA A 245 -58.46 26.35 -19.45
C ALA A 245 -58.50 25.21 -18.40
N PRO A 246 -59.22 24.11 -18.66
CA PRO A 246 -59.32 23.04 -17.68
C PRO A 246 -57.92 22.48 -17.36
N LEU A 247 -57.48 22.67 -16.13
CA LEU A 247 -56.28 22.08 -15.52
C LEU A 247 -56.47 20.56 -15.37
N GLN A 248 -56.61 19.83 -16.47
CA GLN A 248 -56.64 18.37 -16.43
C GLN A 248 -55.24 17.75 -16.66
N SER A 249 -54.32 18.47 -17.31
CA SER A 249 -52.96 17.96 -17.59
C SER A 249 -52.03 17.94 -16.36
N PRO A 250 -51.97 18.97 -15.50
CA PRO A 250 -50.98 18.99 -14.41
C PRO A 250 -51.35 18.05 -13.25
N VAL A 251 -52.64 17.81 -13.05
CA VAL A 251 -53.13 16.98 -11.93
C VAL A 251 -52.84 15.50 -12.16
N GLU A 252 -53.00 15.00 -13.39
CA GLU A 252 -52.69 13.60 -13.71
C GLU A 252 -51.17 13.36 -13.72
N GLU A 253 -50.37 14.32 -14.18
CA GLU A 253 -48.90 14.23 -14.08
C GLU A 253 -48.41 14.24 -12.63
N LEU A 254 -49.00 15.09 -11.78
CA LEU A 254 -48.70 15.11 -10.34
C LEU A 254 -49.14 13.83 -9.63
N LYS A 255 -50.26 13.23 -10.02
CA LYS A 255 -50.68 11.92 -9.51
C LYS A 255 -49.67 10.83 -9.90
N SER A 256 -49.24 10.80 -11.16
CA SER A 256 -48.23 9.84 -11.64
C SER A 256 -46.93 9.96 -10.85
N LYS A 257 -46.41 11.19 -10.69
CA LYS A 257 -45.21 11.46 -9.88
C LYS A 257 -45.40 11.11 -8.41
N TYR A 258 -46.60 11.31 -7.86
CA TYR A 258 -46.92 10.90 -6.49
C TYR A 258 -46.87 9.38 -6.32
N PHE A 259 -47.42 8.61 -7.27
CA PHE A 259 -47.36 7.14 -7.21
C PHE A 259 -45.92 6.62 -7.35
N GLU A 260 -45.12 7.18 -8.27
CA GLU A 260 -43.69 6.86 -8.38
C GLU A 260 -42.93 7.19 -7.08
N LEU A 261 -43.25 8.31 -6.43
CA LEU A 261 -42.66 8.68 -5.14
C LEU A 261 -43.04 7.70 -4.02
N VAL A 262 -44.29 7.22 -4.00
CA VAL A 262 -44.74 6.23 -3.02
C VAL A 262 -44.04 4.87 -3.25
N ASP A 263 -43.90 4.45 -4.50
CA ASP A 263 -43.22 3.19 -4.84
C ASP A 263 -41.72 3.24 -4.50
N THR A 264 -41.06 4.36 -4.83
CA THR A 264 -39.65 4.57 -4.45
C THR A 264 -39.47 4.65 -2.94
N HIS A 265 -40.38 5.30 -2.21
CA HIS A 265 -40.33 5.34 -0.75
C HIS A 265 -40.46 3.94 -0.13
N LYS A 266 -41.36 3.11 -0.66
CA LYS A 266 -41.52 1.73 -0.22
C LYS A 266 -40.25 0.91 -0.49
N LEU A 267 -39.65 1.06 -1.67
CA LEU A 267 -38.40 0.38 -2.02
C LEU A 267 -37.25 0.78 -1.09
N ILE A 268 -37.17 2.06 -0.72
CA ILE A 268 -36.17 2.58 0.23
C ILE A 268 -36.41 2.00 1.63
N GLN A 269 -37.67 1.90 2.09
CA GLN A 269 -37.99 1.29 3.38
C GLN A 269 -37.60 -0.18 3.44
N ASP A 270 -37.91 -0.95 2.39
CA ASP A 270 -37.54 -2.37 2.30
C ASP A 270 -36.01 -2.54 2.28
N HIS A 271 -35.29 -1.65 1.57
CA HIS A 271 -33.83 -1.66 1.56
C HIS A 271 -33.23 -1.30 2.93
N ALA A 272 -33.81 -0.32 3.63
CA ALA A 272 -33.38 0.07 4.97
C ALA A 272 -33.53 -1.09 5.97
N GLN A 273 -34.66 -1.82 5.93
CA GLN A 273 -34.87 -3.00 6.78
C GLN A 273 -33.86 -4.12 6.50
N ASN A 274 -33.55 -4.36 5.22
CA ASN A 274 -32.53 -5.35 4.84
C ASN A 274 -31.12 -4.95 5.32
N LEU A 275 -30.79 -3.65 5.23
CA LEU A 275 -29.52 -3.13 5.76
C LEU A 275 -29.45 -3.28 7.28
N GLU A 276 -30.53 -2.99 8.01
CA GLU A 276 -30.58 -3.19 9.47
C GLU A 276 -30.40 -4.66 9.86
N ALA A 277 -31.03 -5.58 9.12
CA ALA A 277 -30.85 -7.02 9.33
C ALA A 277 -29.38 -7.44 9.10
N THR A 278 -28.78 -7.00 8.00
CA THR A 278 -27.38 -7.29 7.64
C THR A 278 -26.41 -6.71 8.68
N LEU A 279 -26.68 -5.50 9.16
CA LEU A 279 -25.88 -4.85 10.21
C LEU A 279 -25.93 -5.67 11.51
N LYS A 280 -27.11 -6.15 11.89
CA LYS A 280 -27.29 -6.97 13.10
C LYS A 280 -26.56 -8.31 12.99
N GLU A 281 -26.61 -8.97 11.84
CA GLU A 281 -25.84 -10.20 11.58
C GLU A 281 -24.34 -9.96 11.67
N SER A 282 -23.86 -8.87 11.06
CA SER A 282 -22.44 -8.48 11.10
C SER A 282 -21.97 -8.18 12.53
N GLN A 283 -22.81 -7.54 13.35
CA GLN A 283 -22.51 -7.28 14.77
C GLN A 283 -22.40 -8.58 15.58
N ILE A 284 -23.26 -9.56 15.32
CA ILE A 284 -23.20 -10.88 15.97
C ILE A 284 -21.91 -11.61 15.59
N GLN A 285 -21.54 -11.60 14.31
CA GLN A 285 -20.29 -12.20 13.84
C GLN A 285 -19.08 -11.53 14.49
N LEU A 286 -19.05 -10.20 14.55
CA LEU A 286 -17.97 -9.46 15.20
C LEU A 286 -17.81 -9.85 16.68
N GLN A 287 -18.92 -9.96 17.42
CA GLN A 287 -18.90 -10.41 18.81
C GLN A 287 -18.35 -11.84 18.95
N GLN A 288 -18.75 -12.75 18.05
CA GLN A 288 -18.23 -14.12 18.03
C GLN A 288 -16.72 -14.16 17.79
N THR A 289 -16.23 -13.43 16.79
CA THR A 289 -14.81 -13.33 16.48
C THR A 289 -14.01 -12.71 17.63
N GLN A 290 -14.55 -11.70 18.32
CA GLN A 290 -13.92 -11.11 19.51
C GLN A 290 -13.77 -12.13 20.64
N VAL A 291 -14.80 -12.96 20.89
CA VAL A 291 -14.73 -14.03 21.89
C VAL A 291 -13.67 -15.08 21.53
N GLU A 292 -13.58 -15.46 20.26
CA GLU A 292 -12.57 -16.41 19.78
C GLU A 292 -11.14 -15.85 19.86
N LEU A 293 -10.98 -14.55 19.58
CA LEU A 293 -9.71 -13.86 19.71
C LEU A 293 -9.23 -13.86 21.17
N GLU A 294 -10.10 -13.55 22.13
CA GLU A 294 -9.76 -13.57 23.56
C GLU A 294 -9.41 -14.99 24.05
N ARG A 295 -10.12 -16.02 23.58
CA ARG A 295 -9.75 -17.42 23.85
C ARG A 295 -8.37 -17.77 23.29
N SER A 296 -8.08 -17.34 22.07
CA SER A 296 -6.79 -17.59 21.41
C SER A 296 -5.64 -16.87 22.14
N LYS A 297 -5.85 -15.62 22.58
CA LYS A 297 -4.88 -14.87 23.40
C LYS A 297 -4.58 -15.58 24.72
N LEU A 298 -5.61 -16.06 25.42
CA LEU A 298 -5.43 -16.79 26.67
C LEU A 298 -4.62 -18.08 26.46
N LEU A 299 -4.92 -18.83 25.40
CA LEU A 299 -4.19 -20.03 25.05
C LEU A 299 -2.71 -19.72 24.72
N LEU A 300 -2.45 -18.64 24.00
CA LEU A 300 -1.09 -18.19 23.70
C LEU A 300 -0.33 -17.85 24.98
N GLN A 301 -0.96 -17.14 25.91
CA GLN A 301 -0.36 -16.80 27.20
C GLN A 301 -0.02 -18.04 28.03
N GLN A 302 -0.91 -19.04 28.06
CA GLN A 302 -0.66 -20.34 28.70
C GLN A 302 0.49 -21.10 28.04
N LYS A 303 0.56 -21.12 26.70
CA LYS A 303 1.66 -21.76 25.99
C LYS A 303 2.99 -21.05 26.26
N GLN A 304 3.00 -19.72 26.30
CA GLN A 304 4.19 -18.93 26.61
C GLN A 304 4.68 -19.14 28.05
N SER A 305 3.78 -19.26 29.04
CA SER A 305 4.16 -19.58 30.41
C SER A 305 4.74 -20.99 30.51
N LYS A 306 4.18 -21.95 29.77
CA LYS A 306 4.73 -23.31 29.71
C LYS A 306 6.11 -23.37 29.07
N ILE A 307 6.32 -22.65 27.97
CA ILE A 307 7.65 -22.53 27.34
C ILE A 307 8.67 -21.93 28.31
N ARG A 308 8.29 -20.90 29.08
CA ARG A 308 9.18 -20.31 30.11
C ARG A 308 9.54 -21.33 31.18
N GLN A 309 8.57 -22.10 31.68
CA GLN A 309 8.81 -23.15 32.67
C GLN A 309 9.77 -24.22 32.12
N LEU A 310 9.53 -24.71 30.90
CA LEU A 310 10.37 -25.73 30.26
C LEU A 310 11.80 -25.22 30.02
N ARG A 311 11.97 -23.98 29.58
CA ARG A 311 13.31 -23.35 29.42
C ARG A 311 14.06 -23.27 30.75
N PHE A 312 13.36 -22.95 31.84
CA PHE A 312 13.95 -22.90 33.17
C PHE A 312 14.41 -24.29 33.62
N GLN A 313 13.55 -25.32 33.47
CA GLN A 313 13.92 -26.71 33.78
C GLN A 313 15.11 -27.19 32.96
N LEU A 314 15.13 -26.89 31.66
CA LEU A 314 16.23 -27.26 30.77
C LEU A 314 17.55 -26.60 31.20
N LYS A 315 17.50 -25.34 31.67
CA LYS A 315 18.68 -24.66 32.23
C LYS A 315 19.19 -25.36 33.49
N GLN A 316 18.31 -25.74 34.42
CA GLN A 316 18.70 -26.46 35.63
C GLN A 316 19.33 -27.82 35.31
N ILE A 317 18.73 -28.58 34.39
CA ILE A 317 19.27 -29.88 33.96
C ILE A 317 20.65 -29.72 33.31
N LYS A 318 20.86 -28.67 32.50
CA LYS A 318 22.18 -28.40 31.92
C LYS A 318 23.23 -28.12 32.98
N THR A 319 22.91 -27.31 33.99
CA THR A 319 23.83 -27.02 35.10
C THR A 319 24.17 -28.30 35.88
N GLN A 320 23.17 -29.13 36.22
CA GLN A 320 23.41 -30.42 36.89
C GLN A 320 24.27 -31.38 36.05
N LEU A 321 24.10 -31.36 34.73
CA LEU A 321 24.89 -32.17 33.81
C LEU A 321 26.35 -31.69 33.75
N GLU A 322 26.58 -30.38 33.79
CA GLU A 322 27.92 -29.79 33.87
C GLU A 322 28.59 -30.15 35.20
N GLU A 323 27.91 -29.97 36.33
CA GLU A 323 28.40 -30.37 37.66
C GLU A 323 28.76 -31.86 37.70
N SER A 324 27.87 -32.73 37.21
CA SER A 324 28.12 -34.18 37.15
C SER A 324 29.31 -34.53 36.25
N ARG A 325 29.52 -33.79 35.14
CA ARG A 325 30.67 -33.98 34.26
C ARG A 325 31.97 -33.60 34.95
N ASP A 326 31.98 -32.50 35.68
CA ASP A 326 33.14 -32.02 36.43
C ASP A 326 33.48 -32.98 37.59
N GLU A 327 32.48 -33.52 38.28
CA GLU A 327 32.66 -34.58 39.28
C GLU A 327 33.28 -35.85 38.66
N ILE A 328 32.77 -36.30 37.50
CA ILE A 328 33.35 -37.46 36.81
C ILE A 328 34.79 -37.19 36.39
N LEU A 329 35.09 -35.98 35.90
CA LEU A 329 36.43 -35.60 35.47
C LEU A 329 37.41 -35.59 36.67
N THR A 330 37.02 -34.95 37.77
CA THR A 330 37.81 -34.91 39.01
C THR A 330 38.03 -36.32 39.59
N MET A 331 37.00 -37.16 39.59
CA MET A 331 37.12 -38.58 39.97
C MET A 331 38.13 -39.31 39.07
N ARG A 332 38.06 -39.14 37.75
CA ARG A 332 38.97 -39.79 36.77
C ARG A 332 40.42 -39.35 36.93
N THR A 333 40.66 -38.10 37.34
CA THR A 333 42.02 -37.59 37.61
C THR A 333 42.55 -37.94 39.00
N SER A 334 41.74 -38.55 39.88
CA SER A 334 42.16 -38.90 41.23
C SER A 334 43.13 -40.09 41.27
N LYS A 335 44.04 -40.08 42.25
CA LYS A 335 44.97 -41.20 42.51
C LYS A 335 44.25 -42.52 42.76
N CYS A 336 43.10 -42.49 43.46
CA CYS A 336 42.29 -43.68 43.73
C CYS A 336 41.73 -44.30 42.45
N TRP A 337 41.25 -43.48 41.51
CA TRP A 337 40.76 -43.96 40.23
C TRP A 337 41.90 -44.47 39.34
N TRP A 338 43.04 -43.77 39.31
CA TRP A 338 44.24 -44.27 38.65
C TRP A 338 44.68 -45.64 39.19
N LEU A 339 44.77 -45.81 40.52
CA LEU A 339 45.10 -47.08 41.18
C LEU A 339 44.08 -48.18 40.85
N ARG A 340 42.78 -47.88 40.88
CA ARG A 340 41.71 -48.80 40.47
C ARG A 340 41.88 -49.23 39.01
N THR A 341 42.19 -48.29 38.12
CA THR A 341 42.38 -48.57 36.69
C THR A 341 43.62 -49.44 36.44
N GLN A 342 44.73 -49.17 37.14
CA GLN A 342 45.93 -50.02 37.09
C GLN A 342 45.65 -51.41 37.67
N TRP A 343 44.89 -51.51 38.77
CA TRP A 343 44.46 -52.78 39.34
C TRP A 343 43.63 -53.62 38.36
N PHE A 344 42.67 -53.02 37.65
CA PHE A 344 41.90 -53.74 36.61
C PHE A 344 42.75 -54.17 35.41
N LYS A 345 43.73 -53.36 34.99
CA LYS A 345 44.71 -53.76 33.96
C LYS A 345 45.57 -54.94 34.43
N LEU A 346 46.10 -54.88 35.66
CA LEU A 346 46.87 -55.94 36.28
C LEU A 346 46.05 -57.23 36.41
N LYS A 347 44.79 -57.12 36.86
CA LYS A 347 43.85 -58.24 36.99
C LYS A 347 43.56 -58.92 35.64
N LYS A 348 43.51 -58.13 34.55
CA LYS A 348 43.31 -58.63 33.17
C LYS A 348 44.56 -59.34 32.63
N ILE A 349 45.76 -58.84 32.96
CA ILE A 349 47.05 -59.48 32.60
C ILE A 349 47.26 -60.78 33.39
N LEU A 350 46.86 -60.82 34.66
CA LEU A 350 47.00 -61.98 35.54
C LEU A 350 45.90 -63.04 35.36
N GLY A 351 45.04 -62.93 34.35
CA GLY A 351 44.06 -63.97 34.00
C GLY A 351 42.94 -64.19 35.02
N PHE A 352 42.69 -63.25 35.95
CA PHE A 352 41.58 -63.36 36.91
C PHE A 352 40.23 -62.98 36.29
N GLN A 353 39.75 -63.76 35.31
CA GLN A 353 38.33 -63.82 34.97
C GLN A 353 37.64 -64.73 35.98
N LYS A 354 36.97 -64.14 36.98
CA LYS A 354 35.90 -64.84 37.68
C LYS A 354 34.56 -64.44 37.09
N LEU A 355 33.86 -65.46 36.61
CA LEU A 355 32.42 -65.54 36.37
C LEU A 355 31.63 -64.76 37.43
N VAL A 356 30.71 -63.90 36.99
CA VAL A 356 29.46 -63.63 37.72
C VAL A 356 28.34 -63.50 36.70
N ASN A 357 27.62 -64.60 36.52
CA ASN A 357 26.20 -64.61 36.16
C ASN A 357 25.41 -64.09 37.37
N ARG A 358 24.60 -63.04 37.17
CA ARG A 358 23.18 -62.96 37.56
C ARG A 358 22.63 -61.59 37.20
#